data_AF-A0A919WEX7-F1
#
_entry.id   AF-A0A919WEX7-F1
#
_cell.length_a   1.000
_cell.length_b   1.000
_cell.length_c   1.000
_cell.angle_alpha   90.00
_cell.angle_beta   90.00
_cell.angle_gamma   90.00
#
_symmetry.space_group_name_H-M   'P 1'
#
loop_
_entity.id
_entity.type
_entity.pdbx_description
1 polymer ?
#
loop_
_entity_poly.entity_id
_entity_poly.type
_entity_poly.pdbx_seq_one_letter_code
_entity_poly.pdbx_strand_id
1 'polypeptide(L)'
;METATLRCPKCHKGFEVLADEQFDHGCPYCGFSQESEAKTMILDVYVCPADHEFAVKDGEEPTLCPFCGTKEIEYSHSVNE
;
A
#
# COMPACT_ATOMS: atom_id res chain seq x y z
N MET A 1 15.50 17.55 24.59
CA MET A 1 15.23 16.60 23.49
C MET A 1 14.33 15.55 24.08
N GLU A 2 13.09 15.48 23.59
CA GLU A 2 12.09 14.53 24.06
C GLU A 2 12.17 13.28 23.17
N THR A 3 12.27 12.11 23.78
CA THR A 3 12.28 10.82 23.08
C THR A 3 10.95 10.10 23.29
N ALA A 4 10.51 9.38 22.27
CA ALA A 4 9.35 8.51 22.30
C ALA A 4 9.82 7.05 22.18
N THR A 5 9.23 6.16 22.98
CA THR A 5 9.45 4.72 22.83
C THR A 5 8.41 4.14 21.90
N LEU A 6 8.86 3.55 20.79
CA LEU A 6 7.99 2.93 19.80
C LEU A 6 8.20 1.42 19.77
N ARG A 7 7.12 0.69 19.49
CA ARG A 7 7.14 -0.76 19.37
C ARG A 7 6.83 -1.14 17.93
N CYS A 8 7.77 -1.81 17.28
CA CYS A 8 7.58 -2.27 15.91
C CYS A 8 6.43 -3.29 15.83
N PRO A 9 5.44 -3.13 14.93
CA PRO A 9 4.35 -4.09 14.78
C PRO A 9 4.81 -5.42 14.15
N LYS A 10 5.90 -5.41 13.36
CA LYS A 10 6.42 -6.60 12.66
C LYS A 10 7.29 -7.51 13.52
N CYS A 11 8.19 -6.95 14.32
CA CYS A 11 9.14 -7.73 15.14
C CYS A 11 8.92 -7.55 16.65
N HIS A 12 7.96 -6.73 17.06
CA HIS A 12 7.57 -6.47 18.46
C HIS A 12 8.67 -5.91 19.37
N LYS A 13 9.83 -5.55 18.81
CA LYS A 13 10.93 -4.89 19.54
C LYS A 13 10.58 -3.43 19.81
N GLY A 14 10.86 -3.00 21.03
CA GLY A 14 10.84 -1.59 21.42
C GLY A 14 12.14 -0.91 21.03
N PHE A 15 12.06 0.34 20.58
CA PHE A 15 13.19 1.20 20.32
C PHE A 15 12.83 2.66 20.60
N GLU A 16 13.84 3.50 20.82
CA GLU A 16 13.67 4.91 21.14
C GLU A 16 13.92 5.76 19.90
N VAL A 17 13.04 6.73 19.66
CA VAL A 17 13.17 7.73 18.59
C VAL A 17 13.02 9.12 19.18
N LEU A 18 13.45 10.14 18.45
CA LEU A 18 13.09 11.51 18.80
C LEU A 18 11.59 11.69 18.59
N ALA A 19 10.90 12.37 19.52
CA ALA A 19 9.45 12.58 19.44
C ALA A 19 9.01 13.30 18.15
N ASP A 20 9.90 14.12 17.57
CA ASP A 20 9.67 14.81 16.29
C ASP A 20 9.74 13.86 15.07
N GLU A 21 10.45 12.73 15.19
CA GLU A 21 10.69 11.76 14.11
C GLU A 21 9.84 10.48 14.27
N GLN A 22 8.82 10.52 15.12
CA GLN A 22 7.97 9.37 15.42
C GLN A 22 7.13 8.85 14.24
N PHE A 23 7.07 9.57 13.11
CA PHE A 23 6.34 9.17 11.91
C PHE A 23 7.24 8.79 10.72
N ASP A 24 8.52 9.18 10.75
CA ASP A 24 9.50 9.03 9.65
C ASP A 24 10.70 8.21 10.14
N HIS A 25 10.44 7.01 10.67
CA HIS A 25 11.51 6.15 11.14
C HIS A 25 11.26 4.68 10.78
N GLY A 26 12.33 4.01 10.37
CA GLY A 26 12.36 2.57 10.23
C GLY A 26 12.77 1.88 11.53
N CYS A 27 12.19 0.72 11.80
CA CYS A 27 12.62 -0.15 12.88
C CYS A 27 14.08 -0.57 12.64
N PRO A 28 15.02 -0.24 13.54
CA PRO A 28 16.45 -0.49 13.33
C PRO A 28 16.81 -1.98 13.32
N TYR A 29 15.89 -2.85 13.77
CA TYR A 29 16.12 -4.29 13.84
C TYR A 29 15.67 -5.07 12.62
N CYS A 30 14.63 -4.60 11.91
CA CYS A 30 14.04 -5.33 10.78
C CYS A 30 13.81 -4.45 9.54
N GLY A 31 14.17 -3.16 9.60
CA GLY A 31 14.01 -2.22 8.50
C GLY A 31 12.56 -1.82 8.21
N PHE A 32 11.60 -2.19 9.06
CA PHE A 32 10.19 -1.86 8.87
C PHE A 32 9.91 -0.39 9.17
N SER A 33 9.53 0.42 8.18
CA SER A 33 8.91 1.74 8.38
C SER A 33 7.45 1.70 7.90
N GLN A 34 6.58 2.48 8.55
CA GLN A 34 5.17 2.61 8.10
C GLN A 34 5.09 3.21 6.70
N GLU A 35 6.03 4.09 6.36
CA GLU A 35 6.18 4.60 4.99
C GLU A 35 6.49 3.51 3.98
N SER A 36 7.25 2.47 4.33
CA SER A 36 7.49 1.33 3.43
C SER A 36 6.29 0.40 3.24
N GLU A 37 5.27 0.46 4.09
CA GLU A 37 3.99 -0.22 3.83
C GLU A 37 3.01 0.65 3.02
N ALA A 38 3.05 1.98 3.20
CA ALA A 38 2.26 2.89 2.37
C ALA A 38 2.84 3.02 0.94
N LYS A 39 4.17 2.96 0.83
CA LYS A 39 4.89 3.11 -0.43
C LYS A 39 5.00 1.75 -1.11
N THR A 40 4.05 1.49 -2.01
CA THR A 40 4.02 0.45 -3.07
C THR A 40 2.85 -0.55 -2.99
N MET A 41 1.63 -0.12 -2.69
CA MET A 41 0.49 -0.81 -3.33
C MET A 41 0.35 -0.23 -4.73
N ILE A 42 1.13 -0.75 -5.68
CA ILE A 42 0.84 -0.51 -7.10
C ILE A 42 -0.53 -1.17 -7.33
N LEU A 43 -1.50 -0.34 -7.66
CA LEU A 43 -2.86 -0.77 -8.00
C LEU A 43 -3.02 -0.57 -9.49
N ASP A 44 -3.26 -1.66 -10.21
CA ASP A 44 -3.62 -1.62 -11.61
C ASP A 44 -5.10 -1.29 -11.71
N VAL A 45 -5.45 -0.26 -12.47
CA VAL A 45 -6.83 0.15 -12.69
C VAL A 45 -7.31 -0.39 -14.02
N TYR A 46 -8.45 -1.08 -13.99
CA TYR A 46 -9.12 -1.61 -15.16
C TYR A 46 -10.45 -0.91 -15.38
N VAL A 47 -10.84 -0.77 -16.64
CA VAL A 47 -12.11 -0.21 -17.07
C VAL A 47 -12.83 -1.19 -17.99
N CYS A 48 -14.16 -1.23 -17.94
CA CYS A 48 -14.97 -2.03 -18.85
C CYS A 48 -15.77 -1.12 -19.82
N PRO A 49 -16.36 -1.64 -20.92
CA PRO A 49 -17.09 -0.82 -21.91
C PRO A 49 -18.38 -0.19 -21.36
N ALA A 50 -18.81 -0.59 -20.17
CA ALA A 50 -19.90 0.06 -19.43
C ALA A 50 -19.41 1.20 -18.53
N ASP A 51 -18.16 1.66 -18.69
CA ASP A 51 -17.54 2.76 -17.95
C ASP A 51 -17.42 2.51 -16.44
N HIS A 52 -17.26 1.25 -16.04
CA HIS A 52 -16.93 0.91 -14.65
C HIS A 52 -15.43 0.78 -14.47
N GLU A 53 -14.88 1.59 -13.57
CA GLU A 53 -13.47 1.56 -13.16
C GLU A 53 -13.32 0.78 -11.84
N PHE A 54 -12.28 -0.06 -11.76
CA PHE A 54 -11.94 -0.78 -10.54
C PHE A 54 -10.43 -1.03 -10.46
N ALA A 55 -9.92 -0.99 -9.23
CA ALA A 55 -8.53 -1.27 -8.95
C ALA A 55 -8.32 -2.73 -8.54
N VAL A 56 -7.24 -3.32 -9.01
CA VAL A 56 -6.75 -4.64 -8.61
C VAL A 56 -5.32 -4.51 -8.11
N LYS A 57 -4.89 -5.48 -7.30
CA LYS A 57 -3.50 -5.52 -6.84
C LYS A 57 -2.58 -5.82 -8.01
N ASP A 58 -1.40 -5.20 -8.02
CA ASP A 58 -0.34 -5.48 -8.99
C ASP A 58 -0.11 -6.99 -9.14
N GLY A 59 -0.15 -7.45 -10.38
CA GLY A 59 0.01 -8.86 -10.75
C GLY A 59 -1.27 -9.73 -10.66
N GLU A 60 -2.41 -9.18 -10.23
CA GLU A 60 -3.71 -9.84 -10.40
C GLU A 60 -4.40 -9.34 -11.67
N GLU A 61 -4.50 -10.19 -12.70
CA GLU A 61 -5.30 -9.89 -13.89
C GLU A 61 -6.76 -10.28 -13.64
N PRO A 62 -7.69 -9.32 -13.55
CA PRO A 62 -9.10 -9.63 -13.42
C PRO A 62 -9.57 -10.33 -14.70
N THR A 63 -10.48 -11.30 -14.55
CA THR A 63 -11.10 -11.99 -15.69
C THR A 63 -12.49 -11.43 -16.02
N LEU A 64 -13.09 -10.71 -15.07
CA LEU A 64 -14.43 -10.17 -15.15
C LEU A 64 -14.49 -8.82 -14.41
N CYS A 65 -15.28 -7.90 -14.94
CA CYS A 65 -15.66 -6.68 -14.22
C CYS A 65 -16.52 -7.05 -13.00
N PRO A 66 -16.17 -6.60 -11.78
CA PRO A 66 -16.90 -6.93 -10.56
C PRO A 66 -18.31 -6.33 -10.49
N PHE A 67 -18.60 -5.31 -11.31
CA PHE A 67 -19.89 -4.62 -11.30
C PHE A 67 -20.92 -5.21 -12.25
N CYS A 68 -20.49 -5.58 -13.47
CA CYS A 68 -21.41 -6.06 -14.50
C CYS A 68 -21.10 -7.48 -15.00
N GLY A 69 -20.00 -8.09 -14.56
CA GLY A 69 -19.61 -9.43 -14.95
C GLY A 69 -19.17 -9.56 -16.42
N THR A 70 -18.88 -8.45 -17.11
CA THR A 70 -18.31 -8.53 -18.46
C THR A 70 -16.85 -8.97 -18.41
N LYS A 71 -16.43 -9.74 -19.40
CA LYS A 71 -15.02 -10.14 -19.63
C LYS A 71 -14.24 -9.14 -20.48
N GLU A 72 -14.93 -8.17 -21.07
CA GLU A 72 -14.32 -7.12 -21.88
C GLU A 72 -13.87 -6.02 -20.92
N ILE A 73 -12.62 -6.10 -20.50
CA ILE A 73 -11.98 -5.18 -19.56
C ILE A 73 -10.62 -4.79 -20.14
N GLU A 74 -10.27 -3.52 -20.00
CA GLU A 74 -9.04 -2.95 -20.54
C GLU A 74 -8.27 -2.29 -19.39
N TYR A 75 -6.94 -2.39 -19.46
CA TYR A 75 -6.07 -1.71 -18.53
C TYR A 75 -6.10 -0.20 -18.79
N SER A 76 -6.36 0.58 -17.74
CA SER A 76 -6.42 2.04 -17.81
C SER A 76 -5.07 2.64 -17.43
N HIS A 77 -4.62 2.43 -16.19
CA HIS A 77 -3.35 2.96 -15.68
C HIS A 77 -3.00 2.33 -14.32
N SER A 78 -1.75 2.46 -13.90
CA SER A 78 -1.31 2.15 -12.54
C SER A 78 -1.32 3.41 -11.69
N VAL A 79 -1.89 3.32 -10.50
CA VAL A 79 -1.77 4.39 -9.51
C VAL A 79 -0.64 4.05 -8.54
N ASN A 80 0.36 4.92 -8.52
CA ASN A 80 1.32 5.00 -7.44
C ASN A 80 0.94 6.25 -6.63
N GLU A 81 0.45 6.06 -5.40
CA GLU A 81 0.24 7.17 -4.46
C GLU A 81 1.57 7.87 -4.12
#